data_AF-A0A5C1AKT2-F1
#
_entry.id   AF-A0A5C1AKT2-F1
#
_cell.length_a   1.000
_cell.length_b   1.000
_cell.length_c   1.000
_cell.angle_alpha   90.00
_cell.angle_beta   90.00
_cell.angle_gamma   90.00
#
_symmetry.space_group_name_H-M   'P 1'
#
loop_
_entity.id
_entity.type
_entity.pdbx_description
1 polymer ?
#
loop_
_entity_poly.entity_id
_entity_poly.type
_entity_poly.pdbx_seq_one_letter_code
_entity_poly.pdbx_strand_id
1 'polypeptide(L)'
;MTTLLLAAALAVAYPPADIDFAAPAAKLARYDGCKVRVTFKVAVPAWEMLGVTVLGAKDVDEFSRAAYVPTCISDKGDTVTVVGTLRYVHRPAKGRFKAWNEIAIVAEGLNLAP
;
A
#
# COMPACT_ATOMS: atom_id res chain seq x y z
N MET A 1 47.54 0.43 17.07
CA MET A 1 46.13 0.62 17.48
C MET A 1 45.44 1.39 16.38
N THR A 2 44.54 0.76 15.64
CA THR A 2 43.84 1.38 14.49
C THR A 2 42.39 1.58 14.89
N THR A 3 41.98 2.83 15.04
CA THR A 3 40.62 3.21 15.43
C THR A 3 39.67 2.95 14.26
N LEU A 4 38.74 2.00 14.40
CA LEU A 4 37.61 1.85 13.49
C LEU A 4 36.60 2.96 13.79
N LEU A 5 36.46 3.91 12.85
CA LEU A 5 35.34 4.84 12.80
C LEU A 5 34.11 4.07 12.30
N LEU A 6 33.21 3.75 13.24
CA LEU A 6 31.89 3.22 12.92
C LEU A 6 31.03 4.38 12.40
N ALA A 7 30.92 4.52 11.09
CA ALA A 7 29.98 5.45 10.47
C ALA A 7 28.55 4.93 10.71
N ALA A 8 27.87 5.49 11.71
CA ALA A 8 26.44 5.32 11.88
C ALA A 8 25.74 6.02 10.70
N ALA A 9 25.29 5.24 9.72
CA ALA A 9 24.38 5.73 8.70
C ALA A 9 23.04 6.07 9.38
N LEU A 10 22.84 7.36 9.68
CA LEU A 10 21.51 7.88 9.98
C LEU A 10 20.62 7.62 8.77
N ALA A 11 19.75 6.61 8.87
CA ALA A 11 18.63 6.47 7.96
C ALA A 11 17.78 7.74 8.08
N VAL A 12 17.93 8.67 7.14
CA VAL A 12 17.04 9.83 7.02
C VAL A 12 15.67 9.26 6.67
N ALA A 13 14.82 9.09 7.68
CA ALA A 13 13.44 8.71 7.49
C ALA A 13 12.71 9.91 6.89
N TYR A 14 12.63 9.95 5.56
CA TYR A 14 11.79 10.93 4.87
C TYR A 14 10.35 10.77 5.38
N PRO A 15 9.66 11.88 5.71
CA PRO A 15 8.26 11.80 6.08
C PRO A 15 7.47 11.18 4.91
N PRO A 16 6.41 10.41 5.19
CA PRO A 16 5.60 9.83 4.13
C PRO A 16 5.06 10.94 3.23
N ALA A 17 5.17 10.76 1.91
CA ALA A 17 4.54 11.68 0.97
C ALA A 17 3.02 11.52 1.04
N ASP A 18 2.30 12.62 1.27
CA ASP A 18 0.84 12.64 1.18
C ASP A 18 0.45 12.58 -0.31
N ILE A 19 -0.24 11.52 -0.71
CA ILE A 19 -0.67 11.33 -2.10
C ILE A 19 -2.19 11.12 -2.17
N ASP A 20 -2.77 11.65 -3.23
CA ASP A 20 -4.16 11.36 -3.58
C ASP A 20 -4.24 9.95 -4.19
N PHE A 21 -4.83 9.01 -3.46
CA PHE A 21 -4.99 7.62 -3.90
C PHE A 21 -5.95 7.48 -5.09
N ALA A 22 -6.77 8.51 -5.35
CA ALA A 22 -7.61 8.57 -6.53
C ALA A 22 -6.84 8.95 -7.81
N ALA A 23 -5.62 9.47 -7.68
CA ALA A 23 -4.84 10.01 -8.81
C ALA A 23 -4.58 8.97 -9.91
N PRO A 24 -4.32 9.41 -11.16
CA PRO A 24 -4.02 8.51 -12.27
C PRO A 24 -2.85 7.57 -11.97
N ALA A 25 -2.92 6.32 -12.43
CA ALA A 25 -1.89 5.31 -12.17
C ALA A 25 -0.49 5.76 -12.62
N ALA A 26 -0.35 6.47 -13.74
CA ALA A 26 0.95 7.00 -14.18
C ALA A 26 1.60 7.98 -13.18
N LYS A 27 0.79 8.71 -12.40
CA LYS A 27 1.28 9.63 -11.35
C LYS A 27 1.71 8.85 -10.11
N LEU A 28 0.92 7.85 -9.72
CA LEU A 28 1.19 7.00 -8.56
C LEU A 28 2.40 6.07 -8.77
N ALA A 29 2.68 5.65 -10.02
CA ALA A 29 3.83 4.80 -10.39
C ALA A 29 5.18 5.37 -9.99
N ARG A 30 5.29 6.70 -9.88
CA ARG A 30 6.52 7.38 -9.45
C ARG A 30 6.83 7.19 -7.96
N TYR A 31 5.88 6.68 -7.19
CA TYR A 31 5.99 6.43 -5.75
C TYR A 31 6.13 4.94 -5.43
N ASP A 32 6.31 4.07 -6.43
CA ASP A 32 6.51 2.64 -6.18
C ASP A 32 7.75 2.40 -5.31
N GLY A 33 7.57 1.68 -4.20
CA GLY A 33 8.58 1.46 -3.17
C GLY A 33 8.80 2.62 -2.21
N CYS A 34 8.13 3.76 -2.38
CA CYS A 34 8.21 4.88 -1.45
C CYS A 34 7.21 4.73 -0.30
N LYS A 35 7.58 5.30 0.87
CA LYS A 35 6.68 5.48 2.00
C LYS A 35 5.72 6.63 1.72
N VAL A 36 4.43 6.38 1.81
CA VAL A 36 3.35 7.32 1.48
C VAL A 36 2.29 7.32 2.56
N ARG A 37 1.49 8.39 2.60
CA ARG A 37 0.26 8.49 3.36
C ARG A 37 -0.88 8.74 2.38
N VAL A 38 -1.94 7.94 2.50
CA VAL A 38 -3.15 8.08 1.69
C VAL A 38 -4.36 8.22 2.59
N THR A 39 -5.29 9.09 2.21
CA THR A 39 -6.63 9.14 2.80
C THR A 39 -7.64 8.81 1.72
N PHE A 40 -8.51 7.82 1.95
CA PHE A 40 -9.50 7.40 0.96
C PHE A 40 -10.77 6.86 1.62
N LYS A 41 -11.85 6.80 0.82
CA LYS A 41 -13.12 6.21 1.22
C LYS A 41 -13.14 4.71 0.88
N VAL A 42 -13.44 3.87 1.87
CA VAL A 42 -13.58 2.43 1.70
C VAL A 42 -14.81 2.13 0.82
N ALA A 43 -14.59 1.48 -0.32
CA ALA A 43 -15.61 1.30 -1.35
C ALA A 43 -16.37 -0.03 -1.24
N VAL A 44 -15.76 -1.03 -0.60
CA VAL A 44 -16.33 -2.35 -0.35
C VAL A 44 -16.05 -2.75 1.10
N PRO A 45 -16.86 -3.62 1.72
CA PRO A 45 -16.59 -4.07 3.09
C PRO A 45 -15.18 -4.65 3.21
N ALA A 46 -14.47 -4.32 4.29
CA ALA A 46 -13.15 -4.87 4.56
C ALA A 46 -13.20 -6.41 4.56
N TRP A 47 -12.14 -7.05 4.07
CA TRP A 47 -12.03 -8.51 4.05
C TRP A 47 -10.63 -8.98 4.40
N GLU A 48 -10.53 -10.21 4.90
CA GLU A 48 -9.26 -10.82 5.27
C GLU A 48 -8.64 -11.55 4.08
N MET A 49 -7.35 -11.34 3.85
CA MET A 49 -6.56 -12.07 2.87
C MET A 49 -5.19 -12.37 3.46
N LEU A 50 -4.79 -13.65 3.51
CA LEU A 50 -3.46 -14.07 3.98
C LEU A 50 -3.08 -13.52 5.37
N GLY A 51 -4.05 -13.36 6.27
CA GLY A 51 -3.84 -12.85 7.63
C GLY A 51 -3.66 -11.34 7.74
N VAL A 52 -4.04 -10.59 6.69
CA VAL A 52 -4.12 -9.13 6.72
C VAL A 52 -5.53 -8.67 6.35
N THR A 53 -5.95 -7.56 6.94
CA THR A 53 -7.17 -6.87 6.53
C THR A 53 -6.90 -6.06 5.27
N VAL A 54 -7.78 -6.23 4.27
CA VAL A 54 -7.74 -5.50 3.01
C VAL A 54 -8.84 -4.44 3.00
N LEU A 55 -8.44 -3.18 2.83
CA LEU A 55 -9.33 -2.04 2.68
C LEU A 55 -9.34 -1.65 1.20
N GLY A 56 -10.40 -2.02 0.49
CA GLY A 56 -10.58 -1.69 -0.93
C GLY A 56 -11.02 -0.23 -1.11
N ALA A 57 -10.27 0.53 -1.89
CA ALA A 57 -10.72 1.82 -2.40
C ALA A 57 -11.59 1.61 -3.65
N LYS A 58 -12.19 2.69 -4.17
CA LYS A 58 -12.91 2.61 -5.45
C LYS A 58 -11.90 2.30 -6.56
N ASP A 59 -12.17 1.25 -7.33
CA ASP A 59 -11.41 0.93 -8.53
C ASP A 59 -11.46 2.11 -9.51
N VAL A 60 -10.35 2.38 -10.18
CA VAL A 60 -10.27 3.39 -11.23
C VAL A 60 -9.52 2.79 -12.40
N ASP A 61 -10.16 2.84 -13.56
CA ASP A 61 -9.67 2.24 -14.80
C ASP A 61 -9.37 0.73 -14.63
N GLU A 62 -8.27 0.26 -15.23
CA GLU A 62 -7.79 -1.14 -15.22
C GLU A 62 -7.09 -1.56 -13.92
N PHE A 63 -7.06 -0.69 -12.89
CA PHE A 63 -6.35 -0.95 -11.63
C PHE A 63 -7.31 -1.10 -10.46
N SER A 64 -7.14 -2.18 -9.71
CA SER A 64 -7.69 -2.26 -8.36
C SER A 64 -6.81 -1.51 -7.37
N ARG A 65 -7.41 -0.98 -6.30
CA ARG A 65 -6.72 -0.18 -5.30
C ARG A 65 -7.05 -0.67 -3.91
N ALA A 66 -6.02 -1.04 -3.17
CA ALA A 66 -6.20 -1.62 -1.85
C ALA A 66 -5.13 -1.13 -0.87
N ALA A 67 -5.51 -1.02 0.40
CA ALA A 67 -4.57 -0.92 1.49
C ALA A 67 -4.58 -2.23 2.29
N TYR A 68 -3.41 -2.81 2.48
CA TYR A 68 -3.16 -3.96 3.32
C TYR A 68 -2.74 -3.47 4.69
N VAL A 69 -3.54 -3.78 5.71
CA VAL A 69 -3.31 -3.34 7.09
C VAL A 69 -3.37 -4.55 8.05
N PRO A 70 -2.55 -4.58 9.12
CA PRO A 70 -2.46 -5.75 9.98
C PRO A 70 -3.75 -6.03 10.76
N THR A 71 -4.41 -4.98 11.26
CA THR A 71 -5.70 -5.09 11.95
C THR A 71 -6.45 -3.78 11.79
N CYS A 72 -7.63 -3.79 11.17
CA CYS A 72 -8.49 -2.62 11.12
C CYS A 72 -9.95 -3.04 11.06
N ILE A 73 -10.80 -2.40 11.86
CA ILE A 73 -12.25 -2.48 11.70
C ILE A 73 -12.66 -1.23 10.93
N SER A 74 -13.11 -1.41 9.69
CA SER A 74 -13.65 -0.34 8.88
C SER A 74 -14.79 -0.87 8.03
N ASP A 75 -15.87 -0.10 8.00
CA ASP A 75 -17.05 -0.40 7.22
C ASP A 75 -16.99 0.29 5.85
N LYS A 76 -17.78 -0.25 4.91
CA LYS A 76 -17.98 0.38 3.61
C LYS A 76 -18.51 1.80 3.82
N GLY A 77 -17.81 2.78 3.27
CA GLY A 77 -18.17 4.19 3.33
C GLY A 77 -17.35 5.00 4.34
N ASP A 78 -16.55 4.35 5.18
CA ASP A 78 -15.62 5.05 6.07
C ASP A 78 -14.51 5.74 5.29
N THR A 79 -14.03 6.86 5.82
CA THR A 79 -12.82 7.51 5.35
C THR A 79 -11.67 7.12 6.26
N VAL A 80 -10.65 6.50 5.69
CA VAL A 80 -9.47 5.99 6.43
C VAL A 80 -8.20 6.66 5.93
N THR A 81 -7.23 6.81 6.82
CA THR A 81 -5.87 7.25 6.49
C THR A 81 -4.90 6.12 6.76
N VAL A 82 -4.14 5.71 5.74
CA VAL A 82 -3.17 4.63 5.83
C VAL A 82 -1.78 5.16 5.49
N VAL A 83 -0.80 4.82 6.33
CA VAL A 83 0.63 5.06 6.07
C VAL A 83 1.28 3.73 5.76
N GLY A 84 2.00 3.66 4.64
CA GLY A 84 2.64 2.42 4.20
C GLY A 84 3.53 2.63 2.99
N THR A 85 4.00 1.53 2.42
CA THR A 85 4.76 1.56 1.16
C THR A 85 3.80 1.36 0.00
N LEU A 86 3.83 2.26 -1.00
CA LEU A 86 3.08 2.06 -2.23
C LEU A 86 3.77 0.99 -3.09
N ARG A 87 2.99 0.06 -3.63
CA ARG A 87 3.45 -1.02 -4.50
C ARG A 87 2.57 -1.17 -5.72
N TYR A 88 3.19 -1.36 -6.88
CA TYR A 88 2.51 -1.86 -8.07
C TYR A 88 2.63 -3.37 -8.13
N VAL A 89 1.50 -4.06 -8.03
CA VAL A 89 1.48 -5.52 -7.99
C VAL A 89 0.72 -6.03 -9.22
N HIS A 90 1.40 -6.80 -10.05
CA HIS A 90 0.72 -7.58 -11.08
C HIS A 90 0.19 -8.87 -10.45
N ARG A 91 -1.13 -9.05 -10.48
CA ARG A 91 -1.80 -10.24 -9.95
C ARG A 91 -2.10 -11.18 -11.11
N PRO A 92 -1.43 -12.34 -11.21
CA PRO A 92 -1.70 -13.30 -12.27
C PRO A 92 -3.10 -13.90 -12.10
N ALA A 93 -3.66 -14.41 -13.19
CA ALA A 93 -4.94 -15.11 -13.14
C ALA A 93 -4.84 -16.32 -12.19
N LYS A 94 -5.81 -16.47 -11.29
CA LYS A 94 -5.85 -17.56 -10.30
C LYS A 94 -7.27 -18.05 -10.10
N GLY A 95 -7.51 -19.32 -10.42
CA GLY A 95 -8.85 -19.92 -10.37
C GLY A 95 -9.81 -19.17 -11.28
N ARG A 96 -10.87 -18.60 -10.71
CA ARG A 96 -11.89 -17.81 -11.44
C ARG A 96 -11.53 -16.32 -11.62
N PHE A 97 -10.46 -15.84 -10.99
CA PHE A 97 -10.05 -14.45 -11.07
C PHE A 97 -9.17 -14.25 -12.31
N LYS A 98 -9.58 -13.35 -13.20
CA LYS A 98 -8.75 -12.87 -14.33
C LYS A 98 -7.51 -12.18 -13.77
N ALA A 99 -6.43 -12.06 -14.55
CA ALA A 99 -5.28 -11.25 -14.15
C ALA A 99 -5.66 -9.77 -14.03
N TRP A 100 -5.04 -9.04 -13.11
CA TRP A 100 -5.27 -7.60 -12.92
C TRP A 100 -4.01 -6.92 -12.39
N ASN A 101 -3.97 -5.59 -12.51
CA ASN A 101 -2.96 -4.78 -11.86
C ASN A 101 -3.54 -4.12 -10.61
N GLU A 102 -2.74 -4.06 -9.56
CA GLU A 102 -3.15 -3.52 -8.28
C GLU A 102 -2.18 -2.44 -7.83
N ILE A 103 -2.73 -1.32 -7.35
CA ILE A 103 -1.97 -0.31 -6.61
C ILE A 103 -2.25 -0.56 -5.13
N ALA A 104 -1.24 -1.09 -4.45
CA ALA A 104 -1.31 -1.54 -3.08
C ALA A 104 -0.60 -0.56 -2.14
N ILE A 105 -1.20 -0.25 -1.00
CA ILE A 105 -0.48 0.34 0.14
C ILE A 105 -0.23 -0.77 1.16
N VAL A 106 1.03 -1.11 1.37
CA VAL A 106 1.43 -2.11 2.37
C VAL A 106 1.81 -1.38 3.65
N ALA A 107 0.95 -1.45 4.67
CA ALA A 107 1.23 -0.83 5.96
C ALA A 107 2.51 -1.40 6.60
N GLU A 108 3.21 -0.57 7.37
CA GLU A 108 4.46 -0.97 8.02
C GLU A 108 4.26 -2.18 8.94
N GLY A 109 5.25 -3.07 8.97
CA GLY A 109 5.17 -4.33 9.74
C GLY A 109 4.52 -5.50 8.99
N LEU A 110 4.03 -5.29 7.76
CA LEU A 110 3.57 -6.37 6.88
C LEU A 110 4.67 -6.83 5.93
N ASN A 111 4.97 -8.12 5.96
CA ASN A 111 5.87 -8.76 5.01
C ASN A 111 5.04 -9.60 4.03
N LEU A 112 4.42 -8.92 3.06
CA LEU A 112 3.71 -9.62 1.99
C LEU A 112 4.77 -10.24 1.07
N ALA A 113 4.88 -11.56 1.07
CA ALA A 113 5.72 -12.26 0.11
C ALA A 113 5.30 -11.85 -1.32
N PRO A 114 6.27 -11.61 -2.22
CA PRO A 114 5.99 -11.20 -3.60
C PRO A 114 5.16 -12.23 -4.38
#